data_AF-A0A5E4JTK5-F1
#
_entry.id   AF-A0A5E4JTK5-F1
#
_cell.length_a   1.000
_cell.length_b   1.000
_cell.length_c   1.000
_cell.angle_alpha   90.00
_cell.angle_beta   90.00
_cell.angle_gamma   90.00
#
_symmetry.space_group_name_H-M   'P 1'
#
loop_
_entity.id
_entity.type
_entity.pdbx_description
1 polymer ?
#
loop_
_entity_poly.entity_id
_entity_poly.type
_entity_poly.pdbx_seq_one_letter_code
_entity_poly.pdbx_strand_id
1 'polypeptide(L)' 'MAKKLQHLIDRDLDLFARAERVLGSSKSVEKWFYSYPKVFAGKTPLEVYEEGRVEEIYQILGRIEHGVYS' A
#
# COMPACT_ATOMS: atom_id res chain seq x y z
N MET A 1 8.42 -0.86 -13.49
CA MET A 1 7.41 -0.15 -12.70
C MET A 1 6.36 0.43 -13.62
N ALA A 2 5.07 0.15 -13.38
CA ALA A 2 3.99 0.67 -14.23
C ALA A 2 3.86 2.21 -14.09
N LYS A 3 3.64 2.93 -15.21
CA LYS A 3 3.55 4.40 -15.26
C LYS A 3 2.49 4.98 -14.29
N LYS A 4 1.46 4.18 -13.98
CA LYS A 4 0.37 4.52 -13.05
C LYS A 4 0.84 4.63 -11.60
N LEU A 5 1.63 3.66 -11.10
CA LEU A 5 2.06 3.68 -9.69
C LEU A 5 3.04 4.83 -9.42
N GLN A 6 3.92 5.13 -10.38
CA GLN A 6 4.83 6.27 -10.28
C GLN A 6 4.08 7.59 -10.09
N HIS A 7 3.01 7.82 -10.85
CA HIS A 7 2.22 9.04 -10.70
C HIS A 7 1.55 9.15 -9.32
N LEU A 8 1.19 8.02 -8.70
CA LEU A 8 0.61 8.02 -7.36
C LEU A 8 1.66 8.23 -6.28
N ILE A 9 2.87 7.70 -6.46
CA ILE A 9 4.03 7.99 -5.62
C ILE A 9 4.28 9.50 -5.59
N ASP A 10 4.27 10.14 -6.75
CA ASP A 10 4.49 11.59 -6.84
C ASP A 10 3.39 12.40 -6.14
N ARG A 11 2.17 11.84 -5.99
CA ARG A 11 1.02 12.49 -5.34
C ARG A 11 0.99 12.30 -3.82
N ASP A 12 1.48 11.18 -3.30
CA ASP A 12 1.46 10.83 -1.88
C ASP A 12 2.77 10.17 -1.46
N LEU A 13 3.85 10.97 -1.51
CA LEU A 13 5.21 10.53 -1.22
C LEU A 13 5.34 9.93 0.18
N ASP A 14 4.59 10.47 1.16
CA ASP A 14 4.65 10.02 2.55
C ASP A 14 4.10 8.60 2.73
N LEU A 15 2.98 8.28 2.07
CA LEU A 15 2.41 6.93 2.11
C LEU A 15 3.38 5.91 1.52
N PHE A 16 3.94 6.20 0.34
CA PHE A 16 4.85 5.28 -0.33
C PHE A 16 6.19 5.12 0.41
N ALA A 17 6.73 6.20 0.97
CA ALA A 17 7.91 6.13 1.83
C ALA A 17 7.64 5.31 3.10
N ARG A 18 6.43 5.39 3.68
CA ARG A 18 6.04 4.51 4.79
C ARG A 18 5.90 3.06 4.34
N ALA A 19 5.23 2.80 3.23
CA ALA A 19 5.08 1.45 2.70
C ALA A 19 6.44 0.81 2.43
N GLU A 20 7.42 1.55 1.90
CA GLU A 20 8.77 1.05 1.65
C GLU A 20 9.51 0.72 2.95
N ARG A 21 9.38 1.56 3.99
CA ARG A 21 9.94 1.25 5.32
C ARG A 21 9.36 -0.02 5.92
N VAL A 22 8.05 -0.23 5.79
CA VAL A 22 7.35 -1.41 6.33
C VAL A 22 7.64 -2.68 5.52
N LEU A 23 7.67 -2.58 4.19
CA LEU A 23 7.78 -3.73 3.29
C LEU A 23 9.23 -4.02 2.83
N GLY A 24 10.18 -3.16 3.19
CA GLY A 24 11.62 -3.34 3.04
C GLY A 24 12.20 -3.06 1.65
N SER A 25 11.37 -2.87 0.62
CA SER A 25 11.85 -2.44 -0.70
C SER A 25 10.72 -1.89 -1.57
N SER A 26 11.03 -0.95 -2.47
CA SER A 26 10.14 -0.47 -3.52
C SER A 26 9.50 -1.61 -4.34
N LYS A 27 10.24 -2.70 -4.61
CA LYS A 27 9.70 -3.88 -5.31
C LYS A 27 8.61 -4.60 -4.50
N SER A 28 8.78 -4.69 -3.18
CA SER A 28 7.75 -5.24 -2.28
C SER A 28 6.52 -4.33 -2.23
N VAL A 29 6.72 -3.01 -2.21
CA VAL A 29 5.63 -2.02 -2.26
C VAL A 29 4.82 -2.16 -3.53
N GLU A 30 5.47 -2.19 -4.69
CA GLU A 30 4.80 -2.37 -5.98
C GLU A 30 3.96 -3.65 -5.97
N LYS A 31 4.55 -4.79 -5.58
CA LYS A 31 3.82 -6.06 -5.48
C LYS A 31 2.64 -5.99 -4.52
N TRP A 32 2.80 -5.33 -3.38
CA TRP A 32 1.76 -5.24 -2.37
C TRP A 32 0.58 -4.40 -2.86
N PHE A 33 0.82 -3.24 -3.47
CA PHE A 33 -0.24 -2.38 -4.03
C PHE A 33 -1.07 -3.06 -5.12
N TYR A 34 -0.52 -4.07 -5.81
CA TYR A 34 -1.24 -4.89 -6.79
C TYR A 34 -1.72 -6.25 -6.24
N SER A 35 -1.50 -6.53 -4.96
CA SER A 35 -1.97 -7.76 -4.31
C SER A 35 -3.42 -7.63 -3.84
N TYR A 36 -4.07 -8.75 -3.55
CA TYR A 36 -5.44 -8.80 -3.01
C TYR A 36 -5.43 -9.28 -1.56
N PRO A 37 -4.98 -8.46 -0.61
CA PRO A 37 -4.97 -8.87 0.78
C PRO A 37 -6.41 -9.01 1.27
N LYS A 38 -6.68 -10.07 2.05
CA LYS A 38 -8.04 -10.38 2.54
C LYS A 38 -8.69 -9.21 3.28
N VAL A 39 -7.87 -8.38 3.94
CA VAL A 39 -8.29 -7.20 4.70
C VAL A 39 -9.03 -6.14 3.88
N PHE A 40 -8.82 -6.12 2.55
CA PHE A 40 -9.50 -5.19 1.65
C PHE A 40 -10.69 -5.83 0.91
N ALA A 41 -11.21 -6.95 1.42
CA ALA A 41 -12.46 -7.57 0.96
C ALA A 41 -12.53 -7.76 -0.57
N GLY A 42 -11.43 -8.20 -1.18
CA GLY A 42 -11.35 -8.44 -2.62
C GLY A 42 -10.85 -7.25 -3.46
N LYS A 43 -10.46 -6.14 -2.83
CA LYS A 43 -9.80 -5.00 -3.48
C LYS A 43 -8.28 -5.05 -3.27
N THR A 44 -7.56 -4.44 -4.19
CA THR A 44 -6.13 -4.15 -4.05
C THR A 44 -5.91 -2.90 -3.20
N PRO A 45 -4.75 -2.74 -2.53
CA PRO A 45 -4.44 -1.48 -1.85
C PRO A 45 -4.46 -0.28 -2.80
N LEU A 46 -4.16 -0.50 -4.08
CA LEU A 46 -4.27 0.54 -5.11
C LEU A 46 -5.72 1.01 -5.32
N GLU A 47 -6.68 0.09 -5.44
CA GLU A 47 -8.10 0.46 -5.58
C GLU A 47 -8.62 1.16 -4.33
N VAL A 48 -8.23 0.69 -3.14
CA VAL A 48 -8.58 1.34 -1.86
C VAL A 48 -8.03 2.76 -1.80
N TYR A 49 -6.80 2.98 -2.31
CA TYR A 49 -6.20 4.31 -2.39
C TYR A 49 -6.98 5.21 -3.36
N GLU A 50 -7.35 4.70 -4.54
CA GLU A 50 -8.09 5.45 -5.56
C GLU A 50 -9.51 5.84 -5.10
N GLU A 51 -10.09 5.07 -4.18
CA GLU A 51 -11.35 5.39 -3.49
C GLU A 51 -11.20 6.47 -2.40
N GLY A 52 -9.99 6.99 -2.17
CA GLY A 52 -9.70 7.98 -1.15
C GLY A 52 -9.63 7.41 0.27
N ARG A 53 -9.62 6.09 0.42
CA ARG A 53 -9.60 5.39 1.72
C ARG A 53 -8.17 5.18 2.23
N VAL A 54 -7.37 6.25 2.18
CA VAL A 54 -5.92 6.23 2.47
C VAL A 54 -5.62 5.83 3.91
N GLU A 55 -6.45 6.27 4.86
CA GLU A 55 -6.31 5.94 6.29
C GLU A 55 -6.31 4.42 6.54
N GLU A 56 -7.11 3.66 5.80
CA GLU A 56 -7.14 2.20 5.92
C GLU A 56 -5.82 1.56 5.50
N ILE A 57 -5.19 2.11 4.46
CA ILE A 57 -3.87 1.64 3.99
C ILE A 57 -2.82 1.90 5.07
N TYR A 58 -2.84 3.08 5.70
CA TYR A 58 -1.97 3.38 6.84
C TYR A 58 -2.15 2.41 8.00
N GLN A 59 -3.40 2.10 8.35
CA GLN A 59 -3.70 1.14 9.42
C GLN A 59 -3.17 -0.26 9.09
N ILE A 60 -3.38 -0.75 7.87
CA ILE A 60 -2.88 -2.06 7.46
C ILE A 60 -1.34 -2.08 7.44
N LEU A 61 -0.68 -1.04 6.96
CA LEU A 61 0.79 -0.93 7.00
C LEU A 61 1.30 -0.98 8.45
N GLY A 62 0.65 -0.28 9.39
CA GLY A 62 1.01 -0.35 10.81
C GLY A 62 0.84 -1.75 11.40
N ARG A 63 -0.21 -2.49 10.99
CA ARG A 63 -0.41 -3.87 11.44
C ARG A 63 0.67 -4.82 10.89
N ILE A 64 1.06 -4.65 9.64
CA ILE A 64 2.17 -5.41 9.03
C ILE A 64 3.48 -5.12 9.75
N GLU A 65 3.77 -3.85 10.06
CA GLU A 65 4.97 -3.42 10.80
C GLU A 65 5.08 -4.11 12.18
N HIS A 66 3.95 -4.27 12.87
CA HIS A 66 3.89 -4.95 14.17
C HIS A 66 3.68 -6.48 14.08
N GLY A 67 3.70 -7.08 12.89
CA GLY A 67 3.53 -8.52 12.70
C GLY A 67 2.12 -9.04 13.00
N VAL A 68 1.10 -8.17 12.97
CA VAL A 68 -0.30 -8.52 13.20
C VAL A 68 -0.96 -8.85 11.87
N TYR A 69 -1.01 -10.14 11.54
CA TYR A 69 -1.68 -10.64 10.33
C TYR A 69 -3.15 -10.97 10.63
N SER A 70 -4.09 -10.41 9.87
CA SER A 70 -5.50 -10.87 9.82
C SER A 70 -5.90 -11.26 8.41
#